data_AF-A0A0D8XYY4-F1
#
_entry.id   AF-A0A0D8XYY4-F1
#
_cell.length_a   1.000
_cell.length_b   1.000
_cell.length_c   1.000
_cell.angle_alpha   90.00
_cell.angle_beta   90.00
_cell.angle_gamma   90.00
#
_symmetry.space_group_name_H-M   'P 1'
#
loop_
_entity.id
_entity.type
_entity.pdbx_description
1 polymer ?
#
loop_
_entity_poly.entity_id
_entity_poly.type
_entity_poly.pdbx_seq_one_letter_code
_entity_poly.pdbx_strand_id
1 'polypeptide(L)'
;MNGMQQSLAGVSSEWTVDMVTPLQALLSQSHRAQLFYRMDSVCRLNTVYQSCLSSCPRNPAKRILLNGQKTWNIICDDFRNDTDFRETVLPCWAKMGVTLTNHCAPMASLLQVEMLQLMEGGLENVQQGMDGFCRSVHFYDKCFVGKNYEACGVKAGRFLIKLTQQTSHALMELLDNVLKLENLPDSCKEWLNQKDTDDPRPRAIARRMKNNKLSFTTSISIIFLMIRTYLVV
;
A
#
# COMPACT_ATOMS: atom_id res chain seq x y z
N MET A 1 -15.45 11.59 -15.54
CA MET A 1 -15.70 11.45 -14.09
C MET A 1 -15.98 9.99 -13.80
N ASN A 2 -15.07 9.25 -13.16
CA ASN A 2 -15.33 7.86 -12.79
C ASN A 2 -16.01 7.84 -11.40
N GLY A 3 -17.13 7.13 -11.24
CA GLY A 3 -17.83 7.03 -9.95
C GLY A 3 -16.97 6.45 -8.82
N MET A 4 -15.85 5.79 -9.16
CA MET A 4 -14.88 5.26 -8.22
C MET A 4 -14.16 6.38 -7.45
N GLN A 5 -13.81 7.49 -8.10
CA GLN A 5 -13.25 8.65 -7.44
C GLN A 5 -14.27 9.27 -6.47
N GLN A 6 -15.53 9.42 -6.87
CA GLN A 6 -16.60 9.93 -5.98
C GLN A 6 -16.84 9.04 -4.76
N SER A 7 -16.70 7.72 -4.91
CA SER A 7 -16.78 6.78 -3.77
C SER A 7 -15.58 6.85 -2.83
N LEU A 8 -14.46 7.41 -3.31
CA LEU A 8 -13.23 7.69 -2.55
C LEU A 8 -13.12 9.17 -2.14
N ALA A 9 -14.06 10.04 -2.57
CA ALA A 9 -14.00 11.51 -2.51
C ALA A 9 -14.24 12.12 -1.13
N GLY A 10 -13.80 11.43 -0.09
CA GLY A 10 -13.37 12.12 1.12
C GLY A 10 -12.01 12.82 0.94
N VAL A 11 -11.34 12.58 -0.19
CA VAL A 11 -10.15 13.30 -0.67
C VAL A 11 -10.61 14.18 -1.85
N SER A 12 -10.45 15.49 -1.71
CA SER A 12 -10.84 16.60 -2.61
C SER A 12 -11.36 16.25 -4.01
N SER A 13 -12.56 16.74 -4.32
CA SER A 13 -13.32 16.54 -5.57
C SER A 13 -12.89 17.40 -6.77
N GLU A 14 -11.71 17.99 -6.74
CA GLU A 14 -11.07 18.56 -7.94
C GLU A 14 -10.01 17.57 -8.41
N TRP A 15 -9.56 17.65 -9.66
CA TRP A 15 -8.35 16.93 -10.07
C TRP A 15 -7.18 17.45 -9.24
N THR A 16 -7.03 17.02 -7.99
CA THR A 16 -5.76 17.15 -7.33
C THR A 16 -4.88 16.08 -7.92
N VAL A 17 -3.71 16.51 -8.33
CA VAL A 17 -2.56 15.74 -8.80
C VAL A 17 -2.03 14.79 -7.70
N ASP A 18 -2.84 14.56 -6.66
CA ASP A 18 -2.66 13.62 -5.58
C ASP A 18 -2.91 12.22 -6.11
N MET A 19 -1.85 11.68 -6.73
CA MET A 19 -1.72 10.26 -7.03
C MET A 19 -1.61 9.49 -5.72
N VAL A 20 -2.76 9.33 -5.07
CA VAL A 20 -2.92 8.56 -3.85
C VAL A 20 -3.07 7.10 -4.23
N THR A 21 -2.25 6.22 -3.65
CA THR A 21 -2.37 4.78 -3.92
C THR A 21 -3.76 4.26 -3.52
N PRO A 22 -4.29 3.21 -4.16
CA PRO A 22 -5.59 2.63 -3.81
C PRO A 22 -5.77 2.35 -2.32
N LEU A 23 -4.74 1.86 -1.64
CA LEU A 23 -4.76 1.59 -0.20
C LEU A 23 -4.74 2.87 0.63
N GLN A 24 -3.93 3.87 0.26
CA GLN A 24 -3.89 5.15 0.95
C GLN A 24 -5.26 5.85 0.85
N ALA A 25 -5.90 5.83 -0.32
CA ALA A 25 -7.23 6.41 -0.54
C ALA A 25 -8.31 5.68 0.27
N LEU A 26 -8.25 4.34 0.28
CA LEU A 26 -9.22 3.51 0.98
C LEU A 26 -9.13 3.67 2.51
N LEU A 27 -7.92 3.78 3.07
CA LEU A 27 -7.67 3.67 4.50
C LEU A 27 -7.58 5.00 5.26
N SER A 28 -7.43 6.12 4.53
CA SER A 28 -7.24 7.46 5.10
C SER A 28 -8.43 8.01 5.91
N GLN A 29 -9.58 7.33 5.94
CA GLN A 29 -10.75 7.74 6.72
C GLN A 29 -11.34 6.54 7.48
N SER A 30 -11.11 6.49 8.78
CA SER A 30 -11.29 5.27 9.58
C SER A 30 -12.56 5.27 10.43
N HIS A 31 -13.66 4.84 9.82
CA HIS A 31 -14.81 4.29 10.55
C HIS A 31 -15.20 2.92 9.97
N ARG A 32 -15.35 1.89 10.81
CA ARG A 32 -15.56 0.49 10.40
C ARG A 32 -16.73 0.27 9.45
N ALA A 33 -17.90 0.81 9.79
CA ALA A 33 -19.07 0.71 8.93
C ALA A 33 -18.82 1.40 7.57
N GLN A 34 -18.14 2.55 7.59
CA GLN A 34 -17.83 3.29 6.36
C GLN A 34 -16.83 2.54 5.46
N LEU A 35 -15.82 1.88 6.02
CA LEU A 35 -14.85 1.13 5.22
C LEU A 35 -15.50 -0.03 4.47
N PHE A 36 -16.40 -0.78 5.12
CA PHE A 36 -17.11 -1.87 4.46
C PHE A 36 -17.98 -1.38 3.30
N TYR A 37 -18.81 -0.35 3.53
CA TYR A 37 -19.65 0.24 2.47
C TYR A 37 -18.83 0.83 1.32
N ARG A 38 -17.68 1.46 1.63
CA ARG A 38 -16.77 1.98 0.60
C ARG A 38 -16.17 0.85 -0.22
N MET A 39 -15.73 -0.24 0.42
CA MET A 39 -15.19 -1.40 -0.27
C MET A 39 -16.23 -2.01 -1.21
N ASP A 40 -17.47 -2.22 -0.72
CA ASP A 40 -18.56 -2.72 -1.54
C ASP A 40 -18.85 -1.80 -2.75
N SER A 41 -18.96 -0.48 -2.50
CA SER A 41 -19.17 0.51 -3.56
C SER A 41 -18.07 0.49 -4.62
N VAL A 42 -16.80 0.53 -4.19
CA VAL A 42 -15.64 0.50 -5.10
C VAL A 42 -15.62 -0.78 -5.91
N CYS A 43 -15.90 -1.94 -5.30
CA CYS A 43 -15.92 -3.21 -6.01
C CYS A 43 -17.07 -3.32 -7.00
N ARG A 44 -18.25 -2.80 -6.67
CA ARG A 44 -19.37 -2.69 -7.61
C ARG A 44 -19.01 -1.78 -8.78
N LEU A 45 -18.44 -0.61 -8.52
CA LEU A 45 -18.03 0.35 -9.55
C LEU A 45 -16.91 -0.20 -10.44
N ASN A 46 -15.95 -0.93 -9.87
CA ASN A 46 -14.91 -1.62 -10.63
C ASN A 46 -15.53 -2.66 -11.60
N THR A 47 -16.55 -3.38 -11.15
CA THR A 47 -17.29 -4.34 -11.99
C THR A 47 -18.00 -3.63 -13.15
N VAL A 48 -18.68 -2.51 -12.86
CA VAL A 48 -19.36 -1.68 -13.89
C VAL A 48 -18.35 -1.11 -14.89
N TYR A 49 -17.21 -0.60 -14.40
CA TYR A 49 -16.16 -0.04 -15.24
C TYR A 49 -15.57 -1.09 -16.20
N GLN A 50 -15.25 -2.29 -15.70
CA GLN A 50 -14.77 -3.39 -16.52
C GLN A 50 -15.81 -3.87 -17.53
N SER A 51 -17.09 -3.94 -17.14
CA SER A 51 -18.18 -4.26 -18.07
C SER A 51 -18.28 -3.22 -19.19
N CYS A 52 -18.15 -1.93 -18.87
CA CYS A 52 -18.11 -0.87 -19.87
C CYS A 52 -16.94 -1.09 -20.84
N LEU A 53 -15.71 -1.27 -20.33
CA LEU A 53 -14.54 -1.55 -21.17
C LEU A 53 -14.70 -2.82 -22.01
N SER A 54 -15.43 -3.83 -21.53
CA SER A 54 -15.65 -5.08 -22.25
C SER A 54 -16.38 -4.86 -23.59
N SER A 55 -17.31 -3.90 -23.64
CA SER A 55 -18.04 -3.52 -24.87
C SER A 55 -17.19 -2.74 -25.89
N CYS A 56 -16.05 -2.17 -25.48
CA CYS A 56 -15.17 -1.44 -26.39
C CYS A 56 -14.37 -2.39 -27.32
N PRO A 57 -14.05 -1.98 -28.55
CA PRO A 57 -13.14 -2.72 -29.44
C PRO A 57 -11.78 -3.02 -28.78
N ARG A 58 -11.12 -4.10 -29.21
CA ARG A 58 -9.75 -4.40 -28.76
C ARG A 58 -8.78 -3.36 -29.32
N ASN A 59 -8.15 -2.60 -28.43
CA ASN A 59 -7.07 -1.66 -28.74
C ASN A 59 -6.11 -1.53 -27.55
N PRO A 60 -4.92 -0.93 -27.73
CA PRO A 60 -3.94 -0.77 -26.65
C PRO A 60 -4.47 0.01 -25.44
N ALA A 61 -5.29 1.05 -25.66
CA ALA A 61 -5.87 1.84 -24.58
C ALA A 61 -6.77 1.01 -23.66
N LYS A 62 -7.65 0.16 -24.23
CA LYS A 62 -8.48 -0.79 -23.47
C LYS A 62 -7.62 -1.70 -22.61
N ARG A 63 -6.51 -2.23 -23.15
CA ARG A 63 -5.59 -3.09 -22.40
C ARG A 63 -4.94 -2.34 -21.24
N ILE A 64 -4.49 -1.10 -21.46
CA ILE A 64 -3.89 -0.25 -20.43
C ILE A 64 -4.89 0.01 -19.30
N LEU A 65 -6.11 0.40 -19.65
CA LEU A 65 -7.17 0.69 -18.68
C LEU A 65 -7.56 -0.56 -17.87
N LEU A 66 -7.64 -1.74 -18.50
CA LEU A 66 -7.91 -3.01 -17.81
C LEU A 66 -6.75 -3.42 -16.89
N ASN A 67 -5.49 -3.28 -17.35
CA ASN A 67 -4.32 -3.56 -16.53
C ASN A 67 -4.25 -2.64 -15.31
N GLY A 68 -4.66 -1.37 -15.45
CA GLY A 68 -4.79 -0.43 -14.33
C GLY A 68 -5.83 -0.85 -13.27
N GLN A 69 -6.76 -1.75 -13.59
CA GLN A 69 -7.73 -2.28 -12.61
C GLN A 69 -7.23 -3.53 -11.86
N LYS A 70 -6.05 -4.09 -12.17
CA LYS A 70 -5.57 -5.34 -11.54
C LYS A 70 -5.52 -5.26 -10.01
N THR A 71 -5.06 -4.14 -9.45
CA THR A 71 -5.05 -3.91 -7.99
C THR A 71 -6.45 -4.04 -7.39
N TRP A 72 -7.44 -3.38 -8.00
CA TRP A 72 -8.83 -3.43 -7.54
C TRP A 72 -9.45 -4.81 -7.75
N ASN A 73 -9.08 -5.53 -8.80
CA ASN A 73 -9.56 -6.90 -9.02
C ASN A 73 -9.13 -7.82 -7.89
N ILE A 74 -7.88 -7.74 -7.44
CA ILE A 74 -7.36 -8.57 -6.33
C ILE A 74 -8.06 -8.19 -5.02
N ILE A 75 -8.13 -6.90 -4.71
CA ILE A 75 -8.79 -6.43 -3.48
C ILE A 75 -10.26 -6.86 -3.46
N CYS A 76 -10.96 -6.73 -4.58
CA CYS A 76 -12.39 -7.03 -4.66
C CYS A 76 -12.69 -8.52 -4.70
N ASP A 77 -11.81 -9.32 -5.30
CA ASP A 77 -11.90 -10.77 -5.25
C ASP A 77 -11.75 -11.26 -3.81
N ASP A 78 -10.70 -10.85 -3.10
CA ASP A 78 -10.49 -11.25 -1.71
C ASP A 78 -11.61 -10.68 -0.80
N PHE A 79 -12.09 -9.46 -1.03
CA PHE A 79 -13.25 -8.93 -0.29
C PHE A 79 -14.50 -9.82 -0.43
N ARG A 80 -14.80 -10.30 -1.65
CA ARG A 80 -16.00 -11.10 -1.93
C ARG A 80 -15.84 -12.57 -1.57
N ASN A 81 -14.64 -13.12 -1.71
CA ASN A 81 -14.42 -14.56 -1.71
C ASN A 81 -13.53 -15.05 -0.56
N ASP A 82 -12.69 -14.19 0.01
CA ASP A 82 -11.76 -14.57 1.08
C ASP A 82 -12.31 -14.21 2.47
N THR A 83 -12.59 -15.25 3.27
CA THR A 83 -13.10 -15.09 4.64
C THR A 83 -12.05 -14.48 5.58
N ASP A 84 -10.78 -14.84 5.41
CA ASP A 84 -9.68 -14.30 6.22
C ASP A 84 -9.52 -12.78 6.01
N PHE A 85 -9.69 -12.33 4.77
CA PHE A 85 -9.71 -10.91 4.42
C PHE A 85 -10.86 -10.19 5.13
N ARG A 86 -12.09 -10.71 5.05
CA ARG A 86 -13.28 -10.09 5.66
C ARG A 86 -13.27 -10.08 7.18
N GLU A 87 -12.74 -11.14 7.80
CA GLU A 87 -12.81 -11.31 9.26
C GLU A 87 -11.58 -10.77 9.99
N THR A 88 -10.42 -10.72 9.32
CA THR A 88 -9.16 -10.28 9.95
C THR A 88 -8.64 -8.97 9.38
N VAL A 89 -8.46 -8.90 8.06
CA VAL A 89 -7.79 -7.76 7.41
C VAL A 89 -8.67 -6.52 7.45
N LEU A 90 -9.89 -6.63 6.92
CA LEU A 90 -10.81 -5.51 6.80
C LEU A 90 -11.21 -4.88 8.15
N PRO A 91 -11.50 -5.65 9.23
CA PRO A 91 -11.78 -5.07 10.53
C PRO A 91 -10.56 -4.40 11.16
N CYS A 92 -9.35 -4.92 10.92
CA CYS A 92 -8.13 -4.24 11.37
C CYS A 92 -7.93 -2.92 10.64
N TRP A 93 -8.03 -2.92 9.31
CA TRP A 93 -7.96 -1.71 8.48
C TRP A 93 -8.98 -0.66 8.87
N ALA A 94 -10.20 -1.07 9.22
CA ALA A 94 -11.22 -0.18 9.75
C ALA A 94 -10.81 0.55 11.05
N LYS A 95 -9.96 -0.09 11.87
CA LYS A 95 -9.49 0.44 13.15
C LYS A 95 -8.15 1.18 13.03
N MET A 96 -7.24 0.67 12.21
CA MET A 96 -5.85 1.09 12.13
C MET A 96 -5.53 1.83 10.83
N GLY A 97 -6.48 1.96 9.89
CA GLY A 97 -6.27 2.49 8.55
C GLY A 97 -5.56 3.84 8.54
N VAL A 98 -6.10 4.84 9.25
CA VAL A 98 -5.50 6.17 9.38
C VAL A 98 -4.09 6.10 9.98
N THR A 99 -3.89 5.24 10.98
CA THR A 99 -2.57 5.05 11.59
C THR A 99 -1.57 4.48 10.58
N LEU A 100 -1.97 3.45 9.83
CA LEU A 100 -1.13 2.83 8.80
C LEU A 100 -0.78 3.84 7.70
N THR A 101 -1.76 4.56 7.19
CA THR A 101 -1.56 5.59 6.15
C THR A 101 -0.68 6.73 6.62
N ASN A 102 -0.79 7.15 7.88
CA ASN A 102 0.04 8.24 8.42
C ASN A 102 1.51 7.80 8.58
N HIS A 103 1.77 6.56 8.97
CA HIS A 103 3.14 6.06 9.10
C HIS A 103 3.87 5.98 7.75
N CYS A 104 3.14 5.64 6.68
CA CYS A 104 3.73 5.52 5.34
C CYS A 104 3.48 6.75 4.45
N ALA A 105 2.87 7.82 5.00
CA ALA A 105 2.61 9.05 4.27
C ALA A 105 3.88 9.69 3.66
N PRO A 106 5.04 9.75 4.35
CA PRO A 106 6.25 10.31 3.75
C PRO A 106 6.69 9.56 2.48
N MET A 107 6.61 8.23 2.47
CA MET A 107 6.92 7.41 1.31
C MET A 107 5.87 7.58 0.19
N ALA A 108 4.60 7.76 0.55
CA ALA A 108 3.53 8.05 -0.41
C ALA A 108 3.76 9.40 -1.11
N SER A 109 4.14 10.45 -0.35
CA SER A 109 4.47 11.76 -0.91
C SER A 109 5.70 11.70 -1.81
N LEU A 110 6.74 10.96 -1.43
CA LEU A 110 7.91 10.76 -2.29
C LEU A 110 7.53 10.05 -3.60
N LEU A 111 6.74 8.98 -3.52
CA LEU A 111 6.26 8.26 -4.70
C LEU A 111 5.44 9.17 -5.62
N GLN A 112 4.58 10.03 -5.06
CA GLN A 112 3.83 10.99 -5.85
C GLN A 112 4.75 11.94 -6.62
N VAL A 113 5.80 12.47 -5.98
CA VAL A 113 6.78 13.36 -6.62
C VAL A 113 7.52 12.64 -7.76
N GLU A 114 8.03 11.43 -7.53
CA GLU A 114 8.74 10.65 -8.56
C GLU A 114 7.85 10.33 -9.75
N MET A 115 6.58 10.00 -9.51
CA MET A 115 5.62 9.76 -10.58
C MET A 115 5.36 11.03 -11.41
N LEU A 116 5.27 12.21 -10.77
CA LEU A 116 5.13 13.48 -11.48
C LEU A 116 6.37 13.79 -12.32
N GLN A 117 7.55 13.60 -11.77
CA GLN A 117 8.81 13.78 -12.49
C GLN A 117 8.91 12.83 -13.68
N LEU A 118 8.47 11.57 -13.54
CA LEU A 118 8.41 10.61 -14.64
C LEU A 118 7.44 11.06 -15.74
N MET A 119 6.28 11.62 -15.36
CA MET A 119 5.29 12.14 -16.31
C MET A 119 5.76 13.41 -17.03
N GLU A 120 6.37 14.34 -16.30
CA GLU A 120 6.85 15.63 -16.83
C GLU A 120 8.15 15.49 -17.64
N GLY A 121 9.03 14.56 -17.25
CA GLY A 121 10.33 14.34 -17.88
C GLY A 121 10.26 13.80 -19.32
N GLY A 122 9.09 13.34 -19.77
CA GLY A 122 8.86 12.83 -21.11
C GLY A 122 9.66 11.56 -21.42
N LEU A 123 9.69 11.16 -22.70
CA LEU A 123 10.40 9.95 -23.13
C LEU A 123 11.93 10.06 -23.00
N GLU A 124 12.48 11.28 -23.04
CA GLU A 124 13.93 11.52 -23.02
C GLU A 124 14.56 11.22 -21.65
N ASN A 125 13.82 11.44 -20.56
CA ASN A 125 14.30 11.19 -19.19
C ASN A 125 13.69 9.94 -18.56
N VAL A 126 12.98 9.13 -19.35
CA VAL A 126 12.17 8.02 -18.84
C VAL A 126 13.02 7.01 -18.08
N GLN A 127 14.26 6.77 -18.49
CA GLN A 127 15.12 5.77 -17.87
C GLN A 127 15.62 6.21 -16.49
N GLN A 128 15.98 7.49 -16.33
CA GLN A 128 16.36 8.06 -15.03
C GLN A 128 15.15 8.20 -14.10
N GLY A 129 14.02 8.69 -14.63
CA GLY A 129 12.77 8.77 -13.86
C GLY A 129 12.27 7.40 -13.42
N MET A 130 12.48 6.36 -14.23
CA MET A 130 12.05 5.00 -13.90
C MET A 130 12.79 4.42 -12.69
N ASP A 131 14.09 4.72 -12.54
CA ASP A 131 14.85 4.25 -11.39
C ASP A 131 14.33 4.86 -10.08
N GLY A 132 14.16 6.17 -10.04
CA GLY A 132 13.61 6.89 -8.89
C GLY A 132 12.20 6.44 -8.55
N PHE A 133 11.35 6.27 -9.57
CA PHE A 133 10.01 5.72 -9.44
C PHE A 133 10.00 4.33 -8.81
N CYS A 134 10.75 3.36 -9.38
CA CYS A 134 10.79 1.99 -8.86
C CYS A 134 11.29 1.91 -7.41
N ARG A 135 12.32 2.69 -7.07
CA ARG A 135 12.80 2.79 -5.68
C ARG A 135 11.73 3.31 -4.73
N SER A 136 10.99 4.33 -5.14
CA SER A 136 9.97 4.94 -4.29
C SER A 136 8.74 4.06 -4.13
N VAL A 137 8.32 3.34 -5.18
CA VAL A 137 7.27 2.31 -5.05
C VAL A 137 7.72 1.21 -4.09
N HIS A 138 8.96 0.72 -4.23
CA HIS A 138 9.51 -0.31 -3.34
C HIS A 138 9.54 0.13 -1.87
N PHE A 139 9.94 1.37 -1.58
CA PHE A 139 9.92 1.90 -0.22
C PHE A 139 8.51 2.05 0.34
N TYR A 140 7.57 2.52 -0.49
CA TYR A 140 6.16 2.61 -0.10
C TYR A 140 5.59 1.21 0.23
N ASP A 141 5.78 0.24 -0.67
CA ASP A 141 5.30 -1.13 -0.51
C ASP A 141 5.90 -1.78 0.74
N LYS A 142 7.22 -1.66 0.96
CA LYS A 142 7.88 -2.17 2.16
C LYS A 142 7.32 -1.56 3.44
N CYS A 143 7.09 -0.25 3.46
CA CYS A 143 6.48 0.41 4.61
C CYS A 143 5.08 -0.16 4.88
N PHE A 144 4.24 -0.22 3.85
CA PHE A 144 2.85 -0.63 4.00
C PHE A 144 2.73 -2.10 4.42
N VAL A 145 3.51 -3.00 3.81
CA VAL A 145 3.59 -4.41 4.19
C VAL A 145 4.07 -4.55 5.64
N GLY A 146 5.19 -3.90 6.00
CA GLY A 146 5.77 -3.98 7.34
C GLY A 146 4.80 -3.49 8.42
N LYS A 147 4.18 -2.32 8.22
CA LYS A 147 3.24 -1.75 9.18
C LYS A 147 1.95 -2.57 9.31
N ASN A 148 1.51 -3.21 8.23
CA ASN A 148 0.39 -4.14 8.31
C ASN A 148 0.73 -5.43 9.05
N TYR A 149 1.94 -5.97 8.89
CA TYR A 149 2.41 -7.08 9.72
C TYR A 149 2.41 -6.71 11.21
N GLU A 150 2.91 -5.52 11.56
CA GLU A 150 2.99 -5.04 12.93
C GLU A 150 1.61 -4.80 13.56
N ALA A 151 0.71 -4.11 12.85
CA ALA A 151 -0.57 -3.66 13.41
C ALA A 151 -1.72 -4.65 13.20
N CYS A 152 -1.74 -5.35 12.06
CA CYS A 152 -2.85 -6.20 11.62
C CYS A 152 -2.47 -7.69 11.51
N GLY A 153 -1.21 -8.03 11.74
CA GLY A 153 -0.73 -9.40 11.82
C GLY A 153 -0.47 -10.06 10.46
N VAL A 154 -0.17 -11.36 10.52
CA VAL A 154 0.39 -12.13 9.40
C VAL A 154 -0.55 -12.21 8.19
N LYS A 155 -1.86 -12.32 8.42
CA LYS A 155 -2.84 -12.41 7.33
C LYS A 155 -2.86 -11.14 6.48
N ALA A 156 -2.88 -9.96 7.12
CA ALA A 156 -2.83 -8.67 6.43
C ALA A 156 -1.49 -8.45 5.70
N GLY A 157 -0.38 -8.81 6.35
CA GLY A 157 0.94 -8.74 5.74
C GLY A 157 1.07 -9.62 4.49
N ARG A 158 0.58 -10.87 4.54
CA ARG A 158 0.57 -11.78 3.39
C ARG A 158 -0.33 -11.31 2.25
N PHE A 159 -1.52 -10.79 2.58
CA PHE A 159 -2.40 -10.17 1.59
C PHE A 159 -1.67 -9.05 0.84
N LEU A 160 -0.96 -8.18 1.56
CA LEU A 160 -0.24 -7.09 0.92
C LEU A 160 0.97 -7.55 0.11
N ILE A 161 1.71 -8.58 0.53
CA ILE A 161 2.77 -9.16 -0.31
C ILE A 161 2.20 -9.69 -1.63
N LYS A 162 1.09 -10.45 -1.56
CA LYS A 162 0.38 -10.94 -2.76
C LYS A 162 -0.03 -9.77 -3.65
N LEU A 163 -0.59 -8.71 -3.04
CA LEU A 163 -1.02 -7.53 -3.77
C LEU A 163 0.19 -6.83 -4.45
N THR A 164 1.24 -6.49 -3.71
CA THR A 164 2.41 -5.76 -4.21
C THR A 164 3.11 -6.53 -5.33
N GLN A 165 3.26 -7.84 -5.20
CA GLN A 165 3.86 -8.69 -6.23
C GLN A 165 3.04 -8.67 -7.52
N GLN A 166 1.72 -8.84 -7.43
CA GLN A 166 0.86 -8.84 -8.61
C GLN A 166 0.81 -7.44 -9.27
N THR A 167 0.78 -6.39 -8.47
CA THR A 167 0.72 -5.01 -8.97
C THR A 167 2.05 -4.54 -9.55
N SER A 168 3.19 -5.02 -9.03
CA SER A 168 4.50 -4.69 -9.58
C SER A 168 4.69 -5.27 -10.98
N HIS A 169 4.33 -6.54 -11.17
CA HIS A 169 4.31 -7.16 -12.49
C HIS A 169 3.35 -6.45 -13.45
N ALA A 170 2.15 -6.10 -13.00
CA ALA A 170 1.18 -5.36 -13.81
C ALA A 170 1.68 -3.99 -14.26
N LEU A 171 2.31 -3.24 -13.36
CA LEU A 171 2.84 -1.92 -13.64
C LEU A 171 4.04 -1.98 -14.59
N MET A 172 4.93 -2.95 -14.38
CA MET A 172 6.07 -3.15 -15.27
C MET A 172 5.64 -3.62 -16.66
N GLU A 173 4.64 -4.50 -16.75
CA GLU A 173 4.02 -4.87 -18.02
C GLU A 173 3.41 -3.65 -18.74
N LEU A 174 2.75 -2.74 -18.01
CA LEU A 174 2.20 -1.51 -18.56
C LEU A 174 3.29 -0.58 -19.09
N LEU A 175 4.31 -0.35 -18.28
CA LEU A 175 5.41 0.56 -18.60
C LEU A 175 6.23 0.02 -19.77
N ASP A 176 6.51 -1.27 -19.81
CA ASP A 176 7.17 -1.91 -20.95
C ASP A 176 6.34 -1.79 -22.24
N ASN A 177 5.04 -2.09 -22.17
CA ASN A 177 4.15 -1.99 -23.34
C ASN A 177 4.02 -0.56 -23.91
N VAL A 178 4.12 0.46 -23.07
CA VAL A 178 3.92 1.87 -23.46
C VAL A 178 5.23 2.53 -23.83
N LEU A 179 6.28 2.31 -23.02
CA LEU A 179 7.56 2.99 -23.13
C LEU A 179 8.60 2.19 -23.91
N LYS A 180 8.37 0.88 -24.14
CA LYS A 180 9.28 -0.04 -24.84
C LYS A 180 10.69 0.03 -24.28
N LEU A 181 10.81 -0.08 -22.96
CA LEU A 181 12.10 0.04 -22.28
C LEU A 181 13.00 -1.12 -22.70
N GLU A 182 14.13 -0.83 -23.35
CA GLU A 182 15.08 -1.86 -23.76
C GLU A 182 15.69 -2.59 -22.56
N ASN A 183 15.86 -1.88 -21.44
CA ASN A 183 16.40 -2.43 -20.20
C ASN A 183 15.70 -1.80 -18.99
N LEU A 184 15.22 -2.65 -18.08
CA LEU A 184 14.71 -2.21 -16.77
C LEU A 184 15.87 -1.78 -15.85
N PRO A 185 15.75 -0.64 -15.15
CA PRO A 185 16.67 -0.28 -14.06
C PRO A 185 16.75 -1.38 -13.00
N ASP A 186 17.90 -1.48 -12.33
CA ASP A 186 18.12 -2.51 -11.32
C ASP A 186 17.18 -2.37 -10.12
N SER A 187 16.81 -1.15 -9.74
CA SER A 187 15.77 -0.88 -8.72
C SER A 187 14.42 -1.53 -9.07
N CYS A 188 14.02 -1.52 -10.35
CA CYS A 188 12.81 -2.18 -10.81
C CYS A 188 12.96 -3.71 -10.78
N LYS A 189 14.13 -4.23 -11.14
CA LYS A 189 14.41 -5.68 -11.05
C LYS A 189 14.38 -6.15 -9.60
N GLU A 190 14.96 -5.39 -8.67
CA GLU A 190 14.92 -5.68 -7.23
C GLU A 190 13.49 -5.65 -6.69
N TRP A 191 12.68 -4.67 -7.11
CA TRP A 191 11.28 -4.59 -6.74
C TRP A 191 10.46 -5.78 -7.28
N LEU A 192 10.67 -6.17 -8.54
CA LEU A 192 10.03 -7.33 -9.16
C LEU A 192 10.49 -8.67 -8.54
N ASN A 193 11.77 -8.76 -8.20
CA ASN A 193 12.39 -9.95 -7.63
C ASN A 193 12.23 -10.05 -6.11
N GLN A 194 11.22 -9.39 -5.52
CA GLN A 194 10.75 -9.70 -4.16
C GLN A 194 10.17 -11.13 -4.11
N LYS A 195 11.00 -12.15 -4.36
CA LYS A 195 10.80 -13.51 -3.88
C LYS A 195 11.13 -13.46 -2.40
N ASP A 196 10.11 -13.39 -1.54
CA ASP A 196 10.19 -13.66 -0.10
C ASP A 196 11.60 -13.47 0.47
N THR A 197 12.21 -12.27 0.32
CA THR A 197 13.57 -12.08 0.79
C THR A 197 13.46 -12.03 2.30
N ASP A 198 13.73 -13.19 2.90
CA ASP A 198 14.09 -13.41 4.30
C ASP A 198 14.77 -12.14 4.86
N ASP A 199 14.08 -11.39 5.73
CA ASP A 199 14.30 -11.41 7.18
C ASP A 199 13.54 -10.25 7.90
N PRO A 200 13.07 -10.40 9.17
CA PRO A 200 13.04 -11.60 9.96
C PRO A 200 11.65 -12.18 10.17
N ARG A 201 11.67 -13.52 10.24
CA ARG A 201 10.57 -14.38 10.71
C ARG A 201 9.72 -13.66 11.76
N PRO A 202 8.38 -13.74 11.70
CA PRO A 202 7.46 -13.11 12.66
C PRO A 202 7.80 -13.35 14.14
N ARG A 203 8.50 -14.47 14.44
CA ARG A 203 9.00 -14.79 15.79
C ARG A 203 10.11 -13.85 16.27
N ALA A 204 10.98 -13.30 15.43
CA ALA A 204 12.07 -12.43 15.87
C ALA A 204 11.61 -10.99 16.15
N ILE A 205 10.69 -10.45 15.35
CA ILE A 205 10.05 -9.15 15.60
C ILE A 205 9.18 -9.23 16.87
N ALA A 206 8.34 -10.26 17.01
CA ALA A 206 7.55 -10.48 18.22
C ALA A 206 8.41 -10.70 19.48
N ARG A 207 9.56 -11.39 19.36
CA ARG A 207 10.53 -11.56 20.47
C ARG A 207 11.25 -10.25 20.83
N ARG A 208 11.66 -9.43 19.85
CA ARG A 208 12.24 -8.10 20.11
C ARG A 208 11.26 -7.20 20.87
N MET A 209 9.98 -7.23 20.51
CA MET A 209 8.95 -6.44 21.21
C MET A 209 8.62 -6.96 22.61
N LYS A 210 8.64 -8.28 22.84
CA LYS A 210 8.47 -8.87 24.17
C LYS A 210 9.63 -8.50 25.10
N ASN A 211 10.86 -8.47 24.58
CA ASN A 211 12.04 -8.06 25.35
C ASN A 211 12.06 -6.54 25.64
N ASN A 212 11.57 -5.70 24.72
CA ASN A 212 11.45 -4.26 24.99
C ASN A 212 10.39 -3.91 26.05
N LYS A 213 9.29 -4.68 26.14
CA LYS A 213 8.31 -4.50 27.23
C LYS A 213 8.87 -4.89 28.60
N LEU A 214 9.80 -5.86 28.66
CA LEU A 214 10.46 -6.26 29.90
C LEU A 214 11.50 -5.24 30.38
N SER A 215 12.09 -4.48 29.45
CA SER A 215 13.06 -3.42 29.77
C SER A 215 12.43 -2.14 30.32
N PHE A 216 11.13 -1.89 30.07
CA PHE A 216 10.43 -0.72 30.59
C PHE A 216 9.99 -0.90 32.05
N THR A 217 9.81 -2.14 32.50
CA THR A 217 9.46 -2.46 33.90
C THR A 217 10.65 -2.39 34.85
N THR A 218 11.89 -2.54 34.36
CA THR A 218 13.09 -2.43 35.20
C THR A 218 13.56 -0.99 35.41
N SER A 219 13.25 -0.07 34.49
CA SER A 219 13.66 1.34 34.61
C SER A 219 12.82 2.14 35.61
N ILE A 220 11.56 1.76 35.84
CA ILE A 220 10.69 2.42 36.84
C ILE A 220 11.12 2.06 38.26
N SER A 221 11.60 0.84 38.50
CA SER A 221 12.06 0.40 39.83
C SER A 221 13.33 1.13 40.31
N ILE A 222 14.21 1.55 39.40
CA ILE A 222 15.45 2.24 39.76
C ILE A 222 15.17 3.72 40.12
N ILE A 223 14.22 4.37 39.43
CA ILE A 223 13.83 5.75 39.73
C ILE A 223 13.15 5.85 41.10
N PHE A 224 12.31 4.87 41.48
CA PHE A 224 11.68 4.84 42.80
C PHE A 224 12.68 4.57 43.95
N LEU A 225 13.74 3.81 43.71
CA LEU A 225 14.81 3.59 44.70
C LEU A 225 15.66 4.84 44.93
N MET A 226 15.93 5.61 43.87
CA MET A 226 16.71 6.86 43.98
C MET A 226 15.90 7.99 44.64
N ILE A 227 14.58 8.05 44.47
CA ILE A 227 13.75 9.06 45.15
C ILE A 227 13.65 8.76 46.67
N ARG A 228 13.66 7.49 47.09
CA ARG A 228 13.64 7.13 48.51
C ARG A 228 14.93 7.47 49.27
N THR A 229 16.08 7.46 48.61
CA THR A 229 17.36 7.84 49.23
C THR A 229 17.56 9.34 49.36
N TYR A 230 16.87 10.17 48.56
CA TYR A 230 16.94 11.64 48.64
C TYR A 230 15.88 12.28 49.55
N LEU A 231 14.86 11.53 49.99
CA LEU A 231 13.80 12.01 50.90
C LEU A 231 14.03 11.64 52.37
N VAL A 232 15.19 11.07 52.70
CA VAL A 232 15.63 10.82 54.08
C VAL A 232 16.93 11.59 54.31
N VAL A 233 16.81 12.91 54.40
CA VAL A 233 17.74 13.83 55.08
C VAL A 233 16.88 14.78 55.89
#